data_AF-G8QUB4-F1
#
_entry.id   AF-G8QUB4-F1
#
_cell.length_a   1.000
_cell.length_b   1.000
_cell.length_c   1.000
_cell.angle_alpha   90.00
_cell.angle_beta   90.00
_cell.angle_gamma   90.00
#
_symmetry.space_group_name_H-M   'P 1'
#
loop_
_entity.id
_entity.type
_entity.pdbx_description
1 polymer ?
#
loop_
_entity_poly.entity_id
_entity_poly.type
_entity_poly.pdbx_seq_one_letter_code
_entity_poly.pdbx_strand_id
1 'polypeptide(L)' 'MDTYYVNKNSLPNGDHEVHRHSCEILPDEKALEYLGEYSTCQEAIKKAKKLYLSVDGCAFCCRTCHKG' A
#
# COMPACT_ATOMS: atom_id res chain seq x y z
N MET A 1 -13.42 7.78 -3.06
CA MET A 1 -12.53 6.77 -3.67
C MET A 1 -11.17 7.41 -3.84
N ASP A 2 -10.13 6.62 -3.62
CA ASP A 2 -8.74 7.01 -3.87
C ASP A 2 -8.09 5.93 -4.74
N THR A 3 -7.09 6.32 -5.52
CA THR A 3 -6.23 5.38 -6.22
C THR A 3 -5.18 4.82 -5.26
N TYR A 4 -5.01 3.50 -5.26
CA TYR A 4 -4.06 2.81 -4.38
C TYR A 4 -2.97 2.07 -5.16
N TYR A 5 -1.78 2.05 -4.54
CA TYR A 5 -0.60 1.33 -5.00
C TYR A 5 -0.03 0.50 -3.86
N VAL A 6 0.67 -0.58 -4.18
CA VAL A 6 1.57 -1.26 -3.26
C VAL A 6 3.02 -0.99 -3.67
N ASN A 7 3.90 -0.81 -2.68
CA ASN A 7 5.32 -0.79 -2.91
C ASN A 7 5.82 -2.22 -3.16
N LYS A 8 6.37 -2.48 -4.35
CA LYS A 8 6.99 -3.75 -4.74
C LYS A 8 8.27 -4.04 -3.97
N ASN A 9 8.90 -3.03 -3.38
CA ASN A 9 10.03 -3.22 -2.48
C ASN A 9 9.46 -3.38 -1.06
N SER A 10 9.82 -4.48 -0.40
CA SER A 10 9.48 -4.66 1.01
C SER A 10 10.33 -3.73 1.89
N LEU A 11 9.74 -3.35 3.02
CA LEU A 11 10.45 -2.77 4.14
C LEU A 11 11.46 -3.78 4.74
N PRO A 12 12.40 -3.34 5.59
CA PRO A 12 13.35 -4.25 6.24
C PRO A 12 12.73 -5.38 7.06
N ASN A 13 11.49 -5.20 7.53
CA ASN A 13 10.73 -6.24 8.25
C ASN A 13 10.02 -7.25 7.32
N GLY A 14 10.06 -7.04 6.00
CA GLY A 14 9.43 -7.89 4.99
C GLY A 14 8.07 -7.42 4.49
N ASP A 15 7.51 -6.34 5.05
CA ASP A 15 6.19 -5.84 4.63
C ASP A 15 6.24 -5.02 3.35
N HIS A 16 5.27 -5.25 2.48
CA HIS A 16 4.98 -4.36 1.37
C HIS A 16 3.93 -3.34 1.79
N GLU A 17 4.25 -2.04 1.71
CA GLU A 17 3.34 -0.98 2.12
C GLU A 17 2.34 -0.60 1.03
N VAL A 18 1.08 -0.44 1.42
CA VAL A 18 0.00 0.10 0.58
C VAL A 18 -0.12 1.60 0.80
N HIS A 19 -0.08 2.36 -0.30
CA HIS A 19 -0.17 3.81 -0.32
C HIS A 19 -1.38 4.29 -1.14
N ARG A 20 -1.90 5.46 -0.80
CA ARG A 20 -2.75 6.27 -1.69
C ARG A 20 -1.86 7.00 -2.71
N HIS A 21 -2.39 7.29 -3.89
CA HIS A 21 -1.72 8.12 -4.89
C HIS A 21 -1.28 9.50 -4.34
N SER A 22 -2.06 10.08 -3.44
CA SER A 22 -1.80 11.38 -2.81
C SER A 22 -0.84 11.32 -1.62
N CYS A 23 -0.13 10.21 -1.40
CA CYS A 23 0.80 10.07 -0.30
C CYS A 23 2.02 11.00 -0.48
N GLU A 24 2.34 11.79 0.55
CA GLU A 24 3.50 12.71 0.52
C GLU A 24 4.85 11.97 0.45
N ILE A 25 4.88 10.71 0.87
CA ILE A 25 6.08 9.86 0.85
C ILE A 25 5.89 8.67 -0.11
N LEU A 26 5.20 8.91 -1.23
CA LEU A 26 4.97 7.86 -2.22
C LEU A 26 6.33 7.39 -2.80
N PRO A 27 6.59 6.07 -2.86
CA PRO A 27 7.79 5.52 -3.49
C PRO A 27 7.91 5.91 -4.97
N ASP A 28 9.11 5.72 -5.53
CA ASP A 28 9.36 5.87 -6.96
C ASP A 28 8.36 5.06 -7.80
N GLU A 29 7.91 5.62 -8.92
CA GLU A 29 6.92 4.97 -9.80
C GLU A 29 7.34 3.55 -10.22
N LYS A 30 8.66 3.32 -10.39
CA LYS A 30 9.20 2.00 -10.71
C LYS A 30 9.03 0.97 -9.59
N ALA A 31 8.89 1.41 -8.35
CA ALA A 31 8.63 0.59 -7.18
C ALA A 31 7.13 0.44 -6.90
N LEU A 32 6.25 1.16 -7.59
CA LEU A 32 4.81 1.05 -7.38
C LEU A 32 4.19 -0.02 -8.28
N GLU A 33 3.18 -0.69 -7.75
CA GLU A 33 2.25 -1.52 -8.49
C GLU A 33 0.82 -1.06 -8.23
N TYR A 34 0.06 -0.78 -9.30
CA TYR A 34 -1.31 -0.29 -9.21
C TYR A 34 -2.25 -1.38 -8.70
N LEU A 35 -2.99 -1.08 -7.62
CA LEU A 35 -3.95 -2.01 -7.03
C LEU A 35 -5.37 -1.80 -7.55
N GLY A 36 -5.73 -0.53 -7.82
CA GLY A 36 -7.10 -0.13 -8.15
C GLY A 36 -7.53 1.14 -7.44
N GLU A 37 -8.76 1.57 -7.74
CA GLU A 37 -9.46 2.60 -6.98
C GLU A 37 -10.39 1.96 -5.96
N TYR A 38 -10.28 2.41 -4.71
CA TYR A 38 -11.04 1.86 -3.59
C TYR A 38 -11.56 2.97 -2.68
N SER A 39 -12.61 2.67 -1.92
CA SER A 39 -13.13 3.62 -0.93
C SER A 39 -12.30 3.59 0.36
N THR A 40 -11.62 2.47 0.63
CA THR A 40 -10.87 2.23 1.86
C THR A 40 -9.53 1.53 1.60
N CYS A 41 -8.56 1.74 2.48
CA CYS A 41 -7.26 1.05 2.38
C CYS A 41 -7.38 -0.46 2.65
N GLN A 42 -8.42 -0.91 3.35
CA GLN A 42 -8.66 -2.33 3.65
C GLN A 42 -8.91 -3.14 2.37
N GLU A 43 -9.65 -2.56 1.42
CA GLU A 43 -9.90 -3.16 0.11
C GLU A 43 -8.61 -3.26 -0.70
N ALA A 44 -7.79 -2.20 -0.69
CA ALA A 44 -6.48 -2.18 -1.32
C ALA A 44 -5.52 -3.20 -0.70
N ILE A 45 -5.45 -3.31 0.63
CA ILE A 45 -4.67 -4.35 1.33
C ILE A 45 -5.14 -5.74 0.91
N LYS A 46 -6.46 -6.00 0.85
CA LYS A 46 -6.98 -7.29 0.41
C LYS A 46 -6.54 -7.64 -1.01
N LYS A 47 -6.41 -6.65 -1.90
CA LYS A 47 -5.87 -6.83 -3.25
C LYS A 47 -4.36 -7.10 -3.21
N ALA A 48 -3.59 -6.32 -2.47
CA ALA A 48 -2.14 -6.47 -2.32
C ALA A 48 -1.74 -7.82 -1.69
N LYS A 49 -2.51 -8.34 -0.73
CA LYS A 49 -2.30 -9.67 -0.12
C LYS A 49 -2.49 -10.86 -1.08
N LYS A 50 -2.99 -10.61 -2.29
CA LYS A 50 -3.00 -11.64 -3.36
C LYS A 50 -1.67 -11.73 -4.10
N LEU A 51 -0.82 -10.72 -3.96
CA LEU A 51 0.45 -10.56 -4.67
C LEU A 51 1.64 -10.80 -3.74
N TYR A 52 1.54 -10.36 -2.48
CA TYR A 52 2.61 -10.40 -1.49
C TYR A 52 2.16 -11.10 -0.21
N LEU A 53 3.10 -11.80 0.44
CA LEU A 53 2.83 -12.57 1.66
C LEU A 53 2.57 -11.68 2.87
N SER A 54 3.33 -10.58 2.99
CA SER A 54 3.22 -9.62 4.08
C SER A 54 2.95 -8.23 3.52
N VAL A 55 1.88 -7.61 4.00
CA VAL A 55 1.37 -6.33 3.49
C VAL A 55 0.79 -5.55 4.65
N ASP A 56 1.21 -4.30 4.77
CA ASP A 56 0.67 -3.34 5.73
C ASP A 56 0.24 -2.04 5.03
N GLY A 57 -0.53 -1.20 5.72
CA GLY A 57 -0.83 0.15 5.26
C GLY A 57 0.32 1.09 5.57
N CYS A 58 0.64 2.01 4.65
CA CYS A 58 1.55 3.12 4.94
C CYS A 58 1.08 3.94 6.16
N ALA A 59 1.98 4.17 7.11
CA ALA A 59 1.71 4.91 8.35
C ALA A 59 1.28 6.39 8.13
N PHE A 60 1.46 6.96 6.94
CA PHE A 60 1.12 8.36 6.65
C PHE A 60 -0.26 8.49 5.98
N CYS A 61 -0.47 7.77 4.88
CA CYS A 61 -1.69 7.87 4.07
C CYS A 61 -2.72 6.75 4.29
N CYS A 62 -2.33 5.67 4.99
CA CYS A 62 -3.16 4.49 5.26
C CYS A 62 -3.19 4.13 6.76
N ARG A 63 -3.14 5.14 7.65
CA ARG A 63 -3.08 5.02 9.12
C ARG A 63 -4.07 4.01 9.73
N THR A 64 -5.31 3.97 9.23
CA THR A 64 -6.33 3.03 9.75
C THR A 64 -6.00 1.57 9.47
N CYS A 65 -5.16 1.33 8.47
CA CYS A 65 -4.72 0.02 8.00
C CYS A 65 -3.29 -0.33 8.40
N HIS A 66 -2.50 0.61 8.93
CA HIS A 66 -1.17 0.35 9.48
C HIS A 66 -1.29 -0.36 10.82
N LYS A 67 -0.73 -1.56 10.97
CA LYS A 67 -0.90 -2.40 12.17
C LYS A 67 0.40 -2.79 12.88
N GLY A 68 1.55 -2.75 12.20
CA GLY A 68 2.87 -3.05 12.79
C GLY A 68 3.11 -4.51 13.15
#